data_AF-I1CLS6-F1
#
_entry.id   AF-I1CLS6-F1
#
_cell.length_a   1.000
_cell.length_b   1.000
_cell.length_c   1.000
_cell.angle_alpha   90.00
_cell.angle_beta   90.00
_cell.angle_gamma   90.00
#
_symmetry.space_group_name_H-M   'P 1'
#
loop_
_entity.id
_entity.type
_entity.pdbx_description
1 polymer ?
#
loop_
_entity_poly.entity_id
_entity_poly.type
_entity_poly.pdbx_seq_one_letter_code
_entity_poly.pdbx_strand_id
1 'polypeptide(L)'
;MIKWQAQQSIDVLHWGRFPSFEPYISIFNNDDFVYDPYNNDFIYMRWKERFLVPDHRVNNVDGASFAGFYYICYQRSTNEIKGFYFYFNNHEWYQQLVLEHVEERAFGSFEFR
;
A
#
# COMPACT_ATOMS: atom_id res chain seq x y z
N MET A 1 12.47 10.37 -6.83
CA MET A 1 13.24 9.18 -7.26
C MET A 1 12.26 8.01 -7.39
N ILE A 2 11.98 7.58 -8.61
CA ILE A 2 11.13 6.41 -8.89
C ILE A 2 11.86 5.16 -8.39
N LYS A 3 11.26 4.43 -7.44
CA LYS A 3 11.80 3.19 -6.87
C LYS A 3 10.89 2.02 -7.26
N TRP A 4 11.44 0.80 -7.27
CA TRP A 4 10.71 -0.46 -7.53
C TRP A 4 10.07 -0.59 -8.92
N GLN A 5 10.62 0.12 -9.92
CA GLN A 5 10.20 0.05 -11.32
C GLN A 5 8.73 0.44 -11.58
N ALA A 6 8.02 0.99 -10.59
CA ALA A 6 6.71 1.56 -10.78
C ALA A 6 6.87 2.88 -11.53
N GLN A 7 6.58 2.86 -12.83
CA GLN A 7 6.50 4.10 -13.61
C GLN A 7 5.30 4.92 -13.14
N GLN A 8 5.35 6.23 -13.39
CA GLN A 8 4.25 7.14 -13.06
C GLN A 8 2.89 6.66 -13.59
N SER A 9 2.87 6.07 -14.79
CA SER A 9 1.68 5.43 -15.38
C SER A 9 1.15 4.26 -14.54
N ILE A 10 2.03 3.44 -13.97
CA ILE A 10 1.66 2.33 -13.08
C ILE A 10 1.10 2.87 -11.76
N ASP A 11 1.71 3.90 -11.20
CA ASP A 11 1.22 4.57 -9.98
C ASP A 11 -0.21 5.10 -10.21
N VAL A 12 -0.46 5.77 -11.34
CA VAL A 12 -1.81 6.26 -11.71
C VAL A 12 -2.79 5.09 -11.79
N LEU A 13 -2.43 3.99 -12.45
CA LEU A 13 -3.31 2.83 -12.60
C LEU A 13 -3.66 2.16 -11.26
N HIS A 14 -2.70 2.05 -10.33
CA HIS A 14 -2.94 1.42 -9.04
C HIS A 14 -3.64 2.35 -8.06
N TRP A 15 -3.22 3.61 -7.95
CA TRP A 15 -3.88 4.57 -7.09
C TRP A 15 -5.32 4.86 -7.52
N GLY A 16 -5.59 4.88 -8.84
CA GLY A 16 -6.94 5.02 -9.39
C GLY A 16 -7.89 3.87 -9.04
N ARG A 17 -7.41 2.76 -8.46
CA ARG A 17 -8.28 1.70 -7.92
C ARG A 17 -8.91 2.06 -6.59
N PHE A 18 -8.44 3.11 -5.93
CA PHE A 18 -9.05 3.66 -4.72
C PHE A 18 -9.92 4.86 -5.11
N PRO A 19 -11.27 4.77 -5.06
CA PRO A 19 -12.13 5.90 -5.40
C PRO A 19 -11.84 7.16 -4.58
N SER A 20 -11.38 6.97 -3.34
CA SER A 20 -10.96 8.06 -2.44
C SER A 20 -9.73 8.83 -2.93
N PHE A 21 -8.97 8.27 -3.88
CA PHE A 21 -7.75 8.89 -4.42
C PHE A 21 -8.01 9.74 -5.67
N GLU A 22 -9.21 9.67 -6.26
CA GLU A 22 -9.58 10.39 -7.48
C GLU A 22 -9.20 11.89 -7.46
N PRO A 23 -9.43 12.66 -6.36
CA PRO A 23 -9.06 14.07 -6.31
C PRO A 23 -7.56 14.34 -6.45
N TYR A 24 -6.72 13.34 -6.17
CA TYR A 24 -5.27 13.45 -6.17
C TYR A 24 -4.65 12.95 -7.48
N ILE A 25 -5.39 12.21 -8.31
CA ILE A 25 -4.81 11.43 -9.42
C ILE A 25 -4.04 12.27 -10.45
N SER A 26 -4.48 13.52 -10.66
CA SER A 26 -3.87 14.46 -11.60
C SER A 26 -2.78 15.33 -10.97
N ILE A 27 -2.72 15.40 -9.64
CA ILE A 27 -1.85 16.35 -8.91
C ILE A 27 -0.80 15.66 -8.04
N PHE A 28 -0.92 14.37 -7.73
CA PHE A 28 -0.04 13.69 -6.77
C PHE A 28 1.43 13.59 -7.21
N ASN A 29 1.68 13.78 -8.51
CA ASN A 29 3.03 13.80 -9.09
C ASN A 29 3.61 15.20 -9.25
N ASN A 30 2.87 16.24 -8.88
CA ASN A 30 3.39 17.60 -8.91
C ASN A 30 4.42 17.75 -7.79
N ASP A 31 5.54 18.42 -8.07
CA ASP A 31 6.61 18.60 -7.08
C ASP A 31 6.13 19.37 -5.82
N ASP A 32 5.11 20.22 -5.98
CA ASP A 32 4.50 21.01 -4.90
C ASP A 32 3.35 20.28 -4.17
N PHE A 33 3.07 19.01 -4.52
CA PHE A 33 2.01 18.25 -3.89
C PHE A 33 2.38 17.89 -2.44
N VAL A 34 1.60 18.41 -1.50
CA VAL A 34 1.69 18.06 -0.09
C VAL A 34 0.41 17.36 0.33
N TYR A 35 0.54 16.10 0.71
CA TYR A 35 -0.55 15.33 1.27
C TYR A 35 -0.62 15.53 2.78
N ASP A 36 -1.78 15.94 3.29
CA ASP A 36 -2.06 16.03 4.73
C ASP A 36 -2.78 14.76 5.21
N PRO A 37 -2.09 13.84 5.91
CA PRO A 37 -2.71 12.62 6.40
C PRO A 37 -3.60 12.85 7.63
N TYR A 38 -3.58 14.01 8.28
CA TYR A 38 -4.33 14.22 9.54
C TYR A 38 -5.75 14.70 9.28
N ASN A 39 -5.99 15.35 8.15
CA ASN A 39 -7.28 15.94 7.81
C ASN A 39 -8.12 15.08 6.84
N ASN A 40 -7.74 13.82 6.64
CA ASN A 40 -8.44 12.90 5.75
C ASN A 40 -8.81 11.58 6.47
N ASP A 41 -9.94 10.99 6.08
CA ASP A 41 -10.36 9.66 6.53
C ASP A 41 -9.45 8.55 5.99
N PHE A 42 -8.89 8.78 4.80
CA PHE A 42 -8.02 7.82 4.12
C PHE A 42 -6.56 8.15 4.37
N ILE A 43 -5.72 7.13 4.55
CA ILE A 43 -4.25 7.21 4.61
C ILE A 43 -3.67 6.29 3.53
N TYR A 44 -2.84 6.85 2.65
CA TYR A 44 -2.18 6.10 1.58
C TYR A 44 -0.75 5.70 1.95
N MET A 45 -0.37 4.45 1.66
CA MET A 45 0.93 3.88 2.01
C MET A 45 1.46 2.96 0.89
N ARG A 46 2.76 2.69 0.91
CA ARG A 46 3.36 1.59 0.15
C ARG A 46 4.01 0.60 1.10
N TRP A 47 3.60 -0.67 1.05
CA TRP A 47 4.20 -1.71 1.88
C TRP A 47 5.15 -2.56 1.05
N LYS A 48 6.39 -2.68 1.52
CA LYS A 48 7.43 -3.50 0.88
C LYS A 48 7.86 -4.59 1.85
N GLU A 49 7.59 -5.83 1.48
CA GLU A 49 8.12 -7.00 2.17
C GLU A 49 9.64 -7.08 1.95
N ARG A 50 10.38 -7.43 3.01
CA ARG A 50 11.84 -7.49 2.97
C ARG A 50 12.39 -8.91 2.96
N PHE A 51 11.86 -9.77 3.80
CA PHE A 51 12.33 -11.14 3.99
C PHE A 51 11.22 -11.99 4.62
N LEU A 52 11.38 -13.31 4.49
CA LEU A 52 10.48 -14.27 5.11
C LEU A 52 10.90 -14.54 6.57
N VAL A 53 9.90 -14.83 7.39
CA VAL A 53 10.08 -15.27 8.78
C VAL A 53 9.50 -16.68 8.87
N PRO A 54 10.19 -17.64 9.54
CA PRO A 54 11.38 -17.45 10.38
C PRO A 54 12.72 -17.37 9.63
N ASP A 55 12.78 -17.85 8.38
CA ASP A 55 14.05 -17.95 7.64
C ASP A 55 14.22 -16.82 6.62
N HIS A 56 15.02 -15.83 6.99
CA HIS A 56 15.35 -14.67 6.16
C HIS A 56 16.29 -15.00 4.98
N ARG A 57 16.83 -16.22 4.90
CA ARG A 57 17.73 -16.65 3.82
C ARG A 57 16.96 -17.21 2.63
N VAL A 58 15.68 -17.53 2.81
CA VAL A 58 14.80 -17.96 1.73
C VAL A 58 14.45 -16.75 0.87
N ASN A 59 15.06 -16.69 -0.31
CA ASN A 59 14.87 -15.57 -1.25
C ASN A 59 13.74 -15.83 -2.26
N ASN A 60 13.18 -17.05 -2.30
CA ASN A 60 12.16 -17.43 -3.26
C ASN A 60 11.25 -18.50 -2.67
N VAL A 61 9.94 -18.39 -2.92
CA VAL A 61 8.94 -19.40 -2.57
C VAL A 61 8.32 -19.88 -3.88
N ASP A 62 8.18 -21.19 -4.05
CA ASP A 62 7.53 -21.73 -5.24
C ASP A 62 6.08 -21.24 -5.32
N GLY A 63 5.76 -20.49 -6.36
CA GLY A 63 4.42 -19.92 -6.60
C GLY A 63 4.15 -18.56 -5.94
N ALA A 64 5.07 -17.99 -5.17
CA ALA A 64 4.89 -16.67 -4.57
C ALA A 64 6.20 -15.85 -4.60
N SER A 65 6.09 -14.60 -5.04
CA SER A 65 7.21 -13.66 -5.00
C SER A 65 6.82 -12.45 -4.15
N PHE A 66 7.68 -12.10 -3.19
CA PHE A 66 7.61 -10.87 -2.40
C PHE A 66 8.51 -9.76 -3.00
N ALA A 67 8.93 -9.91 -4.26
CA ALA A 67 9.80 -8.96 -4.95
C ALA A 67 9.07 -7.63 -5.26
N GLY A 68 7.74 -7.66 -5.35
CA GLY A 68 6.89 -6.49 -5.52
C GLY A 68 6.63 -5.72 -4.23
N PHE A 69 5.59 -4.89 -4.27
CA PHE A 69 5.10 -4.10 -3.14
C PHE A 69 3.58 -3.91 -3.25
N TYR A 70 2.96 -3.42 -2.17
CA TYR A 70 1.54 -3.13 -2.14
C TYR A 70 1.29 -1.62 -2.18
N TYR A 71 0.34 -1.20 -3.00
CA TYR A 71 -0.36 0.07 -2.84
C TYR A 71 -1.43 -0.12 -1.77
N ILE A 72 -1.46 0.72 -0.75
CA ILE A 72 -2.32 0.55 0.42
C ILE A 72 -3.13 1.82 0.67
N CYS A 73 -4.41 1.63 1.00
CA CYS A 73 -5.32 2.64 1.52
C CYS A 73 -5.91 2.13 2.84
N TYR A 74 -5.68 2.88 3.92
CA TYR A 74 -6.32 2.66 5.21
C TYR A 74 -7.43 3.68 5.42
N GLN A 75 -8.63 3.23 5.78
CA GLN A 75 -9.76 4.10 6.11
C GLN A 75 -9.99 4.12 7.62
N ARG A 76 -9.87 5.29 8.24
CA ARG A 76 -9.97 5.46 9.70
C ARG A 76 -11.36 5.18 10.24
N SER A 77 -12.40 5.64 9.55
CA SER A 77 -13.79 5.51 9.99
C SER A 77 -14.27 4.06 10.08
N THR A 78 -13.71 3.16 9.27
CA THR A 78 -14.08 1.74 9.21
C THR A 78 -12.99 0.81 9.75
N ASN A 79 -11.80 1.34 10.03
CA ASN A 79 -10.59 0.57 10.35
C ASN A 79 -10.26 -0.52 9.31
N GLU A 80 -10.57 -0.25 8.04
CA GLU A 80 -10.34 -1.17 6.93
C GLU A 80 -9.05 -0.80 6.18
N ILE A 81 -8.25 -1.81 5.81
CA ILE A 81 -7.10 -1.65 4.92
C ILE A 81 -7.41 -2.36 3.62
N LYS A 82 -7.38 -1.61 2.51
CA LYS A 82 -7.43 -2.14 1.16
C LYS A 82 -6.06 -2.00 0.49
N GLY A 83 -5.69 -2.99 -0.31
CA GLY A 83 -4.42 -2.98 -1.00
C GLY A 83 -4.44 -3.69 -2.34
N PHE A 84 -3.48 -3.32 -3.20
CA PHE A 84 -3.22 -3.98 -4.47
C PHE A 84 -1.74 -4.27 -4.61
N TYR A 85 -1.41 -5.53 -4.85
CA TYR A 85 -0.03 -5.94 -5.10
C TYR A 85 0.41 -5.56 -6.51
N PHE A 86 1.64 -5.08 -6.63
CA PHE A 86 2.32 -4.82 -7.89
C PHE A 86 3.71 -5.46 -7.90
N TYR A 87 3.97 -6.22 -8.96
CA TYR A 87 5.30 -6.69 -9.31
C TYR A 87 5.43 -6.70 -10.84
N PHE A 88 6.46 -6.05 -11.38
CA PHE A 88 6.60 -5.85 -12.83
C PHE A 88 6.68 -7.16 -13.63
N ASN A 89 7.17 -8.24 -13.01
CA ASN A 89 7.30 -9.56 -13.62
C ASN A 89 6.12 -10.48 -13.27
N ASN A 90 5.09 -9.97 -12.59
CA ASN A 90 3.85 -10.69 -12.37
C ASN A 90 2.83 -10.32 -13.43
N HIS A 91 2.22 -11.34 -14.04
CA HIS A 91 1.19 -11.18 -15.06
C HIS A 91 -0.20 -10.98 -14.44
N GLU A 92 -0.36 -11.34 -13.16
CA GLU A 92 -1.60 -11.11 -12.42
C GLU A 92 -1.56 -9.75 -11.73
N TRP A 93 -2.13 -8.75 -12.40
CA TRP A 93 -2.28 -7.42 -11.84
C TRP A 93 -3.46 -7.37 -10.86
N TYR A 94 -3.38 -6.44 -9.90
CA TYR A 94 -4.46 -6.13 -8.97
C TYR A 94 -4.87 -7.27 -8.03
N GLN A 95 -3.92 -8.15 -7.66
CA GLN A 95 -4.14 -9.08 -6.54
C GLN A 95 -4.49 -8.25 -5.29
N GLN A 96 -5.71 -8.45 -4.79
CA GLN A 96 -6.31 -7.58 -3.78
C GLN A 96 -6.02 -8.08 -2.37
N LEU A 97 -5.71 -7.14 -1.48
CA LEU A 97 -5.61 -7.31 -0.04
C LEU A 97 -6.77 -6.55 0.61
N VAL A 98 -7.53 -7.20 1.50
CA VAL A 98 -8.52 -6.55 2.36
C VAL A 98 -8.29 -7.06 3.77
N LEU A 99 -8.10 -6.14 4.71
CA LEU A 99 -7.92 -6.44 6.13
C LEU A 99 -8.90 -5.61 6.94
N GLU A 100 -9.50 -6.23 7.94
CA GLU A 100 -10.35 -5.57 8.92
C GLU A 100 -9.65 -5.61 10.28
N HIS A 101 -9.81 -4.53 11.05
CA HIS A 101 -9.24 -4.45 12.39
C HIS A 101 -9.95 -5.41 13.36
N VAL A 102 -9.15 -6.15 14.15
CA VAL A 102 -9.63 -7.04 15.21
C VAL A 102 -9.17 -6.49 16.56
N GLU A 103 -10.07 -5.78 17.24
CA GLU A 103 -9.76 -5.05 18.50
C GLU A 103 -9.15 -5.95 19.58
N GLU A 104 -9.62 -7.19 19.69
CA GLU A 104 -9.21 -8.18 20.69
C GLU A 104 -7.75 -8.65 20.54
N ARG A 105 -7.13 -8.37 19.39
CA ARG A 105 -5.74 -8.75 19.07
C ARG A 105 -4.81 -7.53 18.98
N ALA A 106 -5.32 -6.35 19.31
CA ALA A 106 -4.52 -5.13 19.36
C ALA A 106 -3.76 -5.06 20.70
N PHE A 107 -2.57 -4.46 20.67
CA PHE A 107 -1.83 -4.13 21.88
C PHE A 107 -2.31 -2.76 22.39
N GLY A 108 -2.21 -2.52 23.70
CA GLY A 108 -2.56 -1.23 24.29
C GLY A 108 -1.82 -0.09 23.59
N SER A 109 -2.56 0.92 23.14
CA SER A 109 -1.99 2.10 22.48
C SER A 109 -1.64 3.17 23.51
N PHE A 110 -0.50 3.83 23.30
CA PHE A 110 -0.17 5.08 23.97
C PHE A 110 0.27 6.06 22.89
N GLU A 111 -0.37 7.22 22.86
CA GLU A 111 -0.01 8.34 22.02
C GLU A 111 0.34 9.50 22.96
N PHE A 112 1.57 9.99 22.89
CA PHE A 112 1.91 11.29 23.46
C PHE A 112 1.81 12.31 22.33
N ARG A 113 1.03 13.36 22.56
CA ARG A 113 0.81 14.43 21.60
C ARG A 113 1.37 15.75 22.11
#